data_AF-A0AAV9Q1R9-F1
#
_entry.id   AF-A0AAV9Q1R9-F1
#
_cell.length_a   1.000
_cell.length_b   1.000
_cell.length_c   1.000
_cell.angle_alpha   90.00
_cell.angle_beta   90.00
_cell.angle_gamma   90.00
#
_symmetry.space_group_name_H-M   'P 1'
#
loop_
_entity.id
_entity.type
_entity.pdbx_description
1 polymer ?
#
loop_
_entity_poly.entity_id
_entity_poly.type
_entity_poly.pdbx_seq_one_letter_code
_entity_poly.pdbx_strand_id
1 'polypeptide(L)'
;MSKYVTKYVPSGSTVKARATSLSAWELPKQDSALAPKNVWTNADMDPVPPKYQTWTLLTWMAYWATDTINLGTWETASSVIAVGLNWRDAIPIMVVGTTCVAVPMVLNGAIGAKLHIPFSVIVRSSFGYYFGYFCIFSRAVLACFWLGIQGANGAQCITIMLTAIWPSYAHIKNQLPADAGITTQGMVSYFLFWIIQLPLLLIPPTKLRWLFAVKLVAAPITALATLGWIVHKAGGSGAIFNLPETVHGSTRAWLWLSCMSSVTGSWATLACNIPDFSRYARSTKGQYIQLPFLPAIFTICGVMGIVTTSASKVVYGDYLWNPLDIIDHWLGSHGGRAAAFFAALSWYIAQVGTNITANSISAANDMTVMCPKYINIKRGCVLAAIIGGWVIVPWKILSSAETFLAFMGGYAVFLAPMAGIIASDYWIVKRQHMDVPALYDPHGRYRYNVTGINWRAMLAFLLAVCPNLPGLAYSINKNSKITNGARNLYTFDWLYGFLVSILVYSVTSYIWKPSNQLVPKTVYGIPQEPSDEEAYEEQYDEKVLRRDSLVGNPKGFSNVGGIDSVASAFHLRKSVDETARESVEVRRASRASQGGQGPMNHPPGTVPSHLRGVDQQVLDEKLE
;
A
#
# COMPACT_ATOMS: atom_id res chain seq x y z
N MET A 1 15.88 -7.81 -27.89
CA MET A 1 14.91 -7.85 -26.77
C MET A 1 13.88 -8.99 -26.95
N SER A 2 14.29 -10.24 -27.17
CA SER A 2 13.34 -11.36 -27.36
C SER A 2 13.97 -12.73 -27.01
N LYS A 3 14.38 -12.94 -25.76
CA LYS A 3 14.82 -14.27 -25.30
C LYS A 3 14.27 -14.77 -23.96
N TYR A 4 13.44 -14.00 -23.25
CA TYR A 4 12.93 -14.43 -21.93
C TYR A 4 11.44 -14.11 -21.68
N VAL A 5 10.59 -14.34 -22.68
CA VAL A 5 9.16 -14.56 -22.42
C VAL A 5 8.80 -15.87 -23.09
N THR A 6 9.15 -16.99 -22.47
CA THR A 6 8.53 -18.27 -22.80
C THR A 6 7.05 -18.11 -22.51
N LYS A 7 6.25 -17.93 -23.57
CA LYS A 7 4.79 -18.08 -23.53
C LYS A 7 4.52 -19.48 -22.98
N TYR A 8 4.29 -19.60 -21.69
CA TYR A 8 3.90 -20.86 -21.08
C TYR A 8 2.48 -21.18 -21.54
N VAL A 9 2.38 -21.97 -22.61
CA VAL A 9 1.12 -22.60 -23.01
C VAL A 9 1.10 -23.95 -22.30
N PRO A 10 0.20 -24.17 -21.33
CA PRO A 10 0.13 -25.45 -20.63
C PRO A 10 -0.23 -26.55 -21.64
N SER A 11 0.50 -27.67 -21.59
CA SER A 11 0.18 -28.85 -22.41
C SER A 11 -1.21 -29.39 -22.07
N GLY A 12 -1.84 -30.12 -22.98
CA GLY A 12 -3.13 -30.78 -22.71
C GLY A 12 -3.09 -31.70 -21.48
N SER A 13 -1.95 -32.35 -21.23
CA SER A 13 -1.71 -33.14 -20.02
C SER A 13 -1.67 -32.28 -18.74
N THR A 14 -1.07 -31.09 -18.81
CA THR A 14 -1.05 -30.13 -17.69
C THR A 14 -2.45 -29.61 -17.39
N VAL A 15 -3.23 -29.28 -18.43
CA VAL A 15 -4.62 -28.84 -18.27
C VAL A 15 -5.47 -29.93 -17.66
N LYS A 16 -5.37 -31.17 -18.15
CA LYS A 16 -6.06 -32.33 -17.57
C LYS A 16 -5.68 -32.53 -16.11
N ALA A 17 -4.38 -32.52 -15.79
CA ALA A 17 -3.90 -32.66 -14.41
C ALA A 17 -4.42 -31.55 -13.48
N ARG A 18 -4.46 -30.30 -13.96
CA ARG A 18 -5.04 -29.17 -13.22
C ARG A 18 -6.57 -29.27 -13.08
N ALA A 19 -7.27 -29.91 -14.02
CA ALA A 19 -8.70 -30.15 -13.91
C ALA A 19 -9.03 -31.31 -12.96
N THR A 20 -8.11 -32.27 -12.74
CA THR A 20 -8.38 -33.51 -11.99
C THR A 20 -7.66 -33.64 -10.65
N SER A 21 -6.63 -32.83 -10.36
CA SER A 21 -5.86 -32.93 -9.12
C SER A 21 -5.46 -31.57 -8.55
N LEU A 22 -5.60 -31.42 -7.22
CA LEU A 22 -5.08 -30.28 -6.47
C LEU A 22 -3.55 -30.21 -6.48
N SER A 23 -2.86 -31.35 -6.58
CA SER A 23 -1.39 -31.38 -6.60
C SER A 23 -0.80 -30.69 -7.85
N ALA A 24 -1.54 -30.67 -8.96
CA ALA A 24 -1.13 -30.01 -10.19
C ALA A 24 -1.18 -28.46 -10.11
N TRP A 25 -1.82 -27.92 -9.07
CA TRP A 25 -1.86 -26.49 -8.77
C TRP A 25 -0.76 -26.06 -7.79
N GLU A 26 -0.04 -27.00 -7.19
CA GLU A 26 1.04 -26.70 -6.25
C GLU A 26 2.12 -25.88 -6.95
N LEU A 27 2.51 -24.80 -6.29
CA LEU A 27 3.63 -24.00 -6.73
C LEU A 27 4.93 -24.73 -6.36
N PRO A 28 6.00 -24.55 -7.13
CA PRO A 28 7.32 -24.93 -6.66
C PRO A 28 7.59 -24.22 -5.33
N LYS A 29 8.03 -24.97 -4.32
CA LYS A 29 8.44 -24.38 -3.04
C LYS A 29 9.56 -23.39 -3.31
N GLN A 30 9.38 -22.15 -2.86
CA GLN A 30 10.44 -21.16 -2.90
C GLN A 30 11.31 -21.30 -1.66
N ASP A 31 12.62 -21.09 -1.85
CA ASP A 31 13.55 -21.00 -0.74
C ASP A 31 13.34 -19.66 -0.05
N SER A 32 13.27 -19.66 1.28
CA SER A 32 13.27 -18.45 2.09
C SER A 32 14.57 -18.35 2.86
N ALA A 33 15.03 -17.12 3.05
CA ALA A 33 16.25 -16.83 3.79
C ALA A 33 16.13 -17.21 5.28
N LEU A 34 14.93 -17.09 5.86
CA LEU A 34 14.72 -17.22 7.31
C LEU A 34 13.82 -18.37 7.74
N ALA A 35 12.92 -18.85 6.87
CA ALA A 35 11.99 -19.91 7.27
C ALA A 35 12.67 -21.29 7.30
N PRO A 36 12.33 -22.16 8.27
CA PRO A 36 12.79 -23.54 8.29
C PRO A 36 12.43 -24.33 7.03
N LYS A 37 13.26 -25.32 6.65
CA LYS A 37 13.10 -26.11 5.41
C LYS A 37 11.76 -26.84 5.29
N ASN A 38 11.06 -27.12 6.38
CA ASN A 38 9.74 -27.76 6.40
C ASN A 38 8.58 -26.76 6.32
N VAL A 39 8.82 -25.47 6.55
CA VAL A 39 7.79 -24.42 6.52
C VAL A 39 7.59 -23.93 5.10
N TRP A 40 6.33 -23.79 4.69
CA TRP A 40 6.01 -23.26 3.36
C TRP A 40 5.83 -21.75 3.43
N THR A 41 6.68 -21.02 2.72
CA THR A 41 6.68 -19.54 2.66
C THR A 41 7.02 -19.08 1.24
N ASN A 42 7.01 -17.77 1.04
CA ASN A 42 7.34 -17.09 -0.21
C ASN A 42 8.52 -16.13 0.04
N ALA A 43 9.41 -16.03 -0.93
CA ALA A 43 10.42 -14.99 -1.08
C ALA A 43 9.93 -13.58 -0.72
N ASP A 44 8.72 -13.25 -1.18
CA ASP A 44 8.12 -11.92 -1.00
C ASP A 44 7.84 -11.59 0.48
N MET A 45 7.96 -12.56 1.38
CA MET A 45 7.78 -12.37 2.82
C MET A 45 9.07 -12.11 3.56
N ASP A 46 10.22 -12.43 2.97
CA ASP A 46 11.52 -12.27 3.62
C ASP A 46 11.87 -10.78 3.85
N PRO A 47 12.80 -10.49 4.78
CA PRO A 47 13.25 -9.12 4.99
C PRO A 47 13.88 -8.54 3.71
N VAL A 48 13.56 -7.30 3.39
CA VAL A 48 14.06 -6.63 2.18
C VAL A 48 15.56 -6.30 2.32
N PRO A 49 16.43 -6.83 1.45
CA PRO A 49 17.87 -6.52 1.46
C PRO A 49 18.17 -5.03 1.24
N PRO A 50 19.29 -4.49 1.75
CA PRO A 50 19.68 -3.08 1.64
C PRO A 50 19.63 -2.50 0.22
N LYS A 51 20.15 -3.21 -0.80
CA LYS A 51 20.05 -2.83 -2.23
C LYS A 51 18.62 -2.58 -2.74
N TYR A 52 17.62 -3.16 -2.08
CA TYR A 52 16.20 -3.04 -2.42
C TYR A 52 15.42 -2.09 -1.51
N GLN A 53 16.08 -1.45 -0.55
CA GLN A 53 15.52 -0.36 0.23
C GLN A 53 15.66 0.94 -0.58
N THR A 54 14.66 1.26 -1.40
CA THR A 54 14.74 2.37 -2.37
C THR A 54 13.89 3.58 -2.01
N TRP A 55 12.99 3.46 -1.02
CA TRP A 55 12.05 4.54 -0.69
C TRP A 55 12.75 5.64 0.10
N THR A 56 12.71 6.85 -0.47
CA THR A 56 13.19 8.08 0.15
C THR A 56 12.02 8.89 0.71
N LEU A 57 12.32 10.03 1.33
CA LEU A 57 11.29 10.98 1.78
C LEU A 57 10.38 11.44 0.63
N LEU A 58 10.94 11.66 -0.56
CA LEU A 58 10.18 12.04 -1.76
C LEU A 58 9.25 10.92 -2.22
N THR A 59 9.70 9.67 -2.15
CA THR A 59 8.87 8.51 -2.46
C THR A 59 7.65 8.43 -1.54
N TRP A 60 7.83 8.69 -0.24
CA TRP A 60 6.72 8.75 0.72
C TRP A 60 5.69 9.83 0.37
N MET A 61 6.15 11.04 0.05
CA MET A 61 5.25 12.14 -0.32
C MET A 61 4.55 11.88 -1.66
N ALA A 62 5.28 11.36 -2.65
CA ALA A 62 4.71 11.00 -3.95
C ALA A 62 3.68 9.87 -3.85
N TYR A 63 3.96 8.85 -3.02
CA TYR A 63 3.02 7.78 -2.70
C TYR A 63 1.71 8.35 -2.13
N TRP A 64 1.79 9.20 -1.12
CA TRP A 64 0.60 9.78 -0.50
C TRP A 64 -0.12 10.77 -1.40
N ALA A 65 0.59 11.62 -2.16
CA ALA A 65 -0.05 12.51 -3.13
C ALA A 65 -0.81 11.73 -4.20
N THR A 66 -0.22 10.61 -4.66
CA THR A 66 -0.83 9.71 -5.63
C THR A 66 -2.05 8.99 -5.05
N ASP A 67 -1.97 8.46 -3.84
CA ASP A 67 -3.05 7.67 -3.27
C ASP A 67 -4.16 8.53 -2.67
N THR A 68 -3.89 9.73 -2.14
CA THR A 68 -4.92 10.58 -1.52
C THR A 68 -5.73 11.41 -2.52
N ILE A 69 -5.16 11.80 -3.66
CA ILE A 69 -5.89 12.53 -4.70
C ILE A 69 -6.61 11.51 -5.58
N ASN A 70 -7.75 11.03 -5.07
CA ASN A 70 -8.62 10.05 -5.71
C ASN A 70 -10.10 10.42 -5.50
N LEU A 71 -11.01 9.71 -6.19
CA LEU A 71 -12.45 9.96 -6.10
C LEU A 71 -12.99 9.78 -4.67
N GLY A 72 -12.63 8.69 -4.00
CA GLY A 72 -13.11 8.39 -2.65
C GLY A 72 -12.76 9.47 -1.61
N THR A 73 -11.56 10.06 -1.66
CA THR A 73 -11.18 11.17 -0.77
C THR A 73 -12.06 12.40 -1.00
N TRP A 74 -12.30 12.72 -2.27
CA TRP A 74 -13.15 13.84 -2.68
C TRP A 74 -14.59 13.65 -2.20
N GLU A 75 -15.16 12.47 -2.47
CA GLU A 75 -16.51 12.08 -2.09
C GLU A 75 -16.71 12.07 -0.57
N THR A 76 -15.72 11.54 0.18
CA THR A 76 -15.77 11.47 1.64
C THR A 76 -15.99 12.86 2.25
N ALA A 77 -15.23 13.86 1.80
CA ALA A 77 -15.34 15.22 2.31
C ALA A 77 -16.71 15.86 2.02
N SER A 78 -17.19 15.68 0.79
CA SER A 78 -18.48 16.23 0.35
C SER A 78 -19.67 15.56 1.02
N SER A 79 -19.57 14.26 1.35
CA SER A 79 -20.63 13.53 2.04
C SER A 79 -20.93 14.04 3.45
N VAL A 80 -19.95 14.64 4.14
CA VAL A 80 -20.12 15.23 5.48
C VAL A 80 -21.09 16.41 5.47
N ILE A 81 -21.14 17.17 4.37
CA ILE A 81 -22.08 18.30 4.25
C ILE A 81 -23.50 17.78 4.02
N ALA A 82 -23.64 16.69 3.25
CA ALA A 82 -24.94 16.12 2.92
C ALA A 82 -25.71 15.59 4.14
N VAL A 83 -25.00 15.19 5.20
CA VAL A 83 -25.64 14.76 6.46
C VAL A 83 -26.07 15.93 7.37
N GLY A 84 -25.89 17.17 6.93
CA GLY A 84 -26.42 18.37 7.58
C GLY A 84 -25.40 19.21 8.36
N LEU A 85 -24.12 18.79 8.37
CA LEU A 85 -23.01 19.56 8.91
C LEU A 85 -22.55 20.63 7.91
N ASN A 86 -21.92 21.71 8.39
CA ASN A 86 -21.38 22.75 7.53
C ASN A 86 -19.87 22.55 7.27
N TRP A 87 -19.27 23.44 6.46
CA TRP A 87 -17.84 23.41 6.17
C TRP A 87 -16.94 23.61 7.41
N ARG A 88 -17.43 24.31 8.44
CA ARG A 88 -16.70 24.53 9.70
C ARG A 88 -16.58 23.25 10.52
N ASP A 89 -17.48 22.30 10.32
CA ASP A 89 -17.37 20.94 10.86
C ASP A 89 -16.57 20.04 9.94
N ALA A 90 -16.85 20.08 8.63
CA ALA A 90 -16.25 19.18 7.65
C ALA A 90 -14.71 19.29 7.59
N ILE A 91 -14.14 20.49 7.58
CA ILE A 91 -12.67 20.66 7.50
C ILE A 91 -11.98 20.11 8.76
N PRO A 92 -12.37 20.47 10.00
CA PRO A 92 -11.82 19.85 11.21
C PRO A 92 -12.03 18.34 11.28
N ILE A 93 -13.20 17.83 10.86
CA ILE A 93 -13.46 16.37 10.80
C ILE A 93 -12.40 15.68 9.93
N MET A 94 -12.08 16.26 8.77
CA MET A 94 -11.07 15.71 7.86
C MET A 94 -9.67 15.75 8.49
N VAL A 95 -9.28 16.87 9.09
CA VAL A 95 -7.97 17.01 9.75
C VAL A 95 -7.85 16.03 10.92
N VAL A 96 -8.84 15.98 11.81
CA VAL A 96 -8.81 15.13 13.00
C VAL A 96 -8.90 13.66 12.62
N GLY A 97 -9.85 13.29 11.76
CA GLY A 97 -10.05 11.90 11.34
C GLY A 97 -8.81 11.32 10.64
N THR A 98 -8.16 12.10 9.78
CA THR A 98 -6.91 11.68 9.13
C THR A 98 -5.70 11.69 10.07
N THR A 99 -5.66 12.61 11.03
CA THR A 99 -4.61 12.58 12.07
C THR A 99 -4.74 11.32 12.93
N CYS A 100 -5.97 10.94 13.29
CA CYS A 100 -6.26 9.74 14.08
C CYS A 100 -5.81 8.44 13.40
N VAL A 101 -5.89 8.34 12.06
CA VAL A 101 -5.37 7.16 11.32
C VAL A 101 -3.87 7.28 11.03
N ALA A 102 -3.34 8.49 10.86
CA ALA A 102 -1.92 8.72 10.62
C ALA A 102 -1.05 8.25 11.80
N VAL A 103 -1.54 8.35 13.04
CA VAL A 103 -0.84 7.88 14.25
C VAL A 103 -0.50 6.38 14.17
N PRO A 104 -1.48 5.45 14.11
CA PRO A 104 -1.17 4.02 13.98
C PRO A 104 -0.40 3.71 12.70
N MET A 105 -0.65 4.42 11.62
CA MET A 105 0.07 4.23 10.37
C MET A 105 1.57 4.51 10.53
N VAL A 106 1.95 5.60 11.22
CA VAL A 106 3.36 5.89 11.48
C VAL A 106 3.95 4.94 12.52
N LEU A 107 3.20 4.56 13.55
CA LEU A 107 3.66 3.62 14.57
C LEU A 107 3.95 2.23 13.99
N ASN A 108 3.04 1.70 13.17
CA ASN A 108 3.19 0.41 12.53
C ASN A 108 4.17 0.48 11.35
N GLY A 109 4.13 1.57 10.58
CA GLY A 109 5.07 1.83 9.48
C GLY A 109 6.53 1.88 9.93
N ALA A 110 6.80 2.38 11.14
CA ALA A 110 8.14 2.34 11.73
C ALA A 110 8.70 0.93 11.88
N ILE A 111 7.83 -0.06 12.14
CA ILE A 111 8.23 -1.45 12.32
C ILE A 111 8.73 -2.00 11.00
N GLY A 112 7.94 -1.83 9.93
CA GLY A 112 8.36 -2.23 8.57
C GLY A 112 9.63 -1.50 8.13
N ALA A 113 9.74 -0.19 8.40
CA ALA A 113 10.91 0.61 8.01
C ALA A 113 12.19 0.33 8.83
N LYS A 114 12.08 -0.35 9.97
CA LYS A 114 13.23 -0.74 10.80
C LYS A 114 13.61 -2.20 10.60
N LEU A 115 12.63 -3.09 10.46
CA LEU A 115 12.85 -4.53 10.38
C LEU A 115 12.78 -5.07 8.96
N HIS A 116 12.34 -4.25 8.00
CA HIS A 116 12.23 -4.58 6.58
C HIS A 116 11.33 -5.79 6.27
N ILE A 117 10.36 -6.08 7.15
CA ILE A 117 9.39 -7.18 7.02
C ILE A 117 7.96 -6.66 6.80
N PRO A 118 7.10 -7.43 6.11
CA PRO A 118 5.72 -7.04 5.83
C PRO A 118 4.80 -7.22 7.05
N PHE A 119 3.58 -6.67 6.95
CA PHE A 119 2.57 -6.73 8.01
C PHE A 119 2.24 -8.17 8.42
N SER A 120 2.11 -9.06 7.44
CA SER A 120 1.76 -10.47 7.63
C SER A 120 2.78 -11.26 8.47
N VAL A 121 4.01 -10.76 8.59
CA VAL A 121 5.05 -11.32 9.46
C VAL A 121 5.04 -10.61 10.81
N ILE A 122 4.92 -9.27 10.82
CA ILE A 122 4.88 -8.47 12.05
C ILE A 122 3.74 -8.91 12.97
N VAL A 123 2.56 -9.19 12.42
CA VAL A 123 1.36 -9.54 13.20
C VAL A 123 1.55 -10.81 14.06
N ARG A 124 2.44 -11.72 13.65
CA ARG A 124 2.78 -12.93 14.41
C ARG A 124 3.42 -12.60 15.76
N SER A 125 4.18 -11.50 15.84
CA SER A 125 4.81 -11.04 17.08
C SER A 125 3.79 -10.75 18.17
N SER A 126 2.64 -10.19 17.81
CA SER A 126 1.65 -9.67 18.75
C SER A 126 0.49 -10.64 18.95
N PHE A 127 -0.07 -11.17 17.87
CA PHE A 127 -1.23 -12.08 17.93
C PHE A 127 -0.84 -13.54 18.14
N GLY A 128 0.41 -13.89 17.85
CA GLY A 128 0.90 -15.25 17.80
C GLY A 128 0.85 -15.83 16.39
N TYR A 129 1.62 -16.89 16.15
CA TYR A 129 1.82 -17.44 14.80
C TYR A 129 0.50 -17.87 14.13
N TYR A 130 -0.40 -18.58 14.83
CA TYR A 130 -1.64 -19.07 14.24
C TYR A 130 -2.78 -18.06 14.31
N PHE A 131 -2.91 -17.30 15.40
CA PHE A 131 -3.95 -16.27 15.47
C PHE A 131 -3.68 -15.09 14.51
N GLY A 132 -2.42 -14.85 14.13
CA GLY A 132 -2.08 -13.88 13.10
C GLY A 132 -2.78 -14.11 11.75
N TYR A 133 -3.14 -15.36 11.41
CA TYR A 133 -3.90 -15.66 10.19
C TYR A 133 -5.29 -15.02 10.18
N PHE A 134 -5.93 -14.88 11.35
CA PHE A 134 -7.21 -14.17 11.44
C PHE A 134 -7.06 -12.70 11.03
N CYS A 135 -6.02 -12.02 11.51
CA CYS A 135 -5.74 -10.63 11.16
C CYS A 135 -5.44 -10.48 9.65
N ILE A 136 -4.63 -11.40 9.11
CA ILE A 136 -4.29 -11.42 7.67
C ILE A 136 -5.54 -11.66 6.82
N PHE A 137 -6.39 -12.61 7.20
CA PHE A 137 -7.65 -12.88 6.49
C PHE A 137 -8.60 -11.69 6.54
N SER A 138 -8.83 -11.12 7.72
CA SER A 138 -9.70 -9.95 7.89
C SER A 138 -9.24 -8.77 7.02
N ARG A 139 -7.92 -8.57 6.92
CA ARG A 139 -7.32 -7.53 6.09
C ARG A 139 -7.45 -7.82 4.59
N ALA A 140 -7.24 -9.07 4.18
CA ALA A 140 -7.36 -9.51 2.79
C ALA A 140 -8.77 -9.28 2.25
N VAL A 141 -9.78 -9.64 3.04
CA VAL A 141 -11.20 -9.42 2.73
C VAL A 141 -11.45 -7.94 2.45
N LEU A 142 -10.96 -7.04 3.31
CA LEU A 142 -11.17 -5.61 3.14
C LEU A 142 -10.42 -5.03 1.93
N ALA A 143 -9.22 -5.52 1.65
CA ALA A 143 -8.50 -5.14 0.43
C ALA A 143 -9.27 -5.55 -0.84
N CYS A 144 -9.95 -6.71 -0.84
CA CYS A 144 -10.86 -7.09 -1.92
C CYS A 144 -12.09 -6.18 -2.00
N PHE A 145 -12.69 -5.78 -0.88
CA PHE A 145 -13.79 -4.81 -0.87
C PHE A 145 -13.38 -3.48 -1.52
N TRP A 146 -12.25 -2.92 -1.09
CA TRP A 146 -11.75 -1.67 -1.65
C TRP A 146 -11.41 -1.78 -3.13
N LEU A 147 -10.86 -2.92 -3.56
CA LEU A 147 -10.63 -3.19 -4.97
C LEU A 147 -11.94 -3.11 -5.79
N GLY A 148 -13.02 -3.68 -5.25
CA GLY A 148 -14.36 -3.63 -5.85
C GLY A 148 -14.96 -2.23 -5.86
N ILE A 149 -14.96 -1.53 -4.73
CA ILE A 149 -15.51 -0.17 -4.59
C ILE A 149 -14.82 0.79 -5.57
N GLN A 150 -13.49 0.79 -5.60
CA GLN A 150 -12.74 1.61 -6.53
C GLN A 150 -12.95 1.20 -7.98
N GLY A 151 -13.23 -0.08 -8.24
CA GLY A 151 -13.61 -0.57 -9.56
C GLY A 151 -14.98 -0.08 -10.00
N ALA A 152 -15.93 0.01 -9.09
CA ALA A 152 -17.26 0.56 -9.36
C ALA A 152 -17.22 2.07 -9.61
N ASN A 153 -16.45 2.83 -8.82
CA ASN A 153 -16.20 4.25 -9.11
C ASN A 153 -15.47 4.42 -10.45
N GLY A 154 -14.48 3.56 -10.75
CA GLY A 154 -13.78 3.58 -12.02
C GLY A 154 -14.66 3.23 -13.24
N ALA A 155 -15.72 2.44 -13.04
CA ALA A 155 -16.69 2.11 -14.08
C ALA A 155 -17.51 3.32 -14.53
N GLN A 156 -17.83 4.25 -13.61
CA GLN A 156 -18.50 5.50 -13.96
C GLN A 156 -17.64 6.35 -14.91
N CYS A 157 -16.30 6.36 -14.74
CA CYS A 157 -15.41 7.00 -15.70
C CYS A 157 -15.55 6.41 -17.11
N ILE A 158 -15.66 5.08 -17.22
CA ILE A 158 -15.88 4.40 -18.51
C ILE A 158 -17.23 4.80 -19.10
N THR A 159 -18.29 4.89 -18.29
CA THR A 159 -19.61 5.35 -18.76
C THR A 159 -19.53 6.75 -19.38
N ILE A 160 -18.88 7.69 -18.71
CA ILE A 160 -18.69 9.05 -19.21
C ILE A 160 -17.83 9.06 -20.47
N MET A 161 -16.71 8.32 -20.50
CA MET A 161 -15.85 8.23 -21.67
C MET A 161 -16.59 7.69 -22.89
N LEU A 162 -17.36 6.62 -22.72
CA LEU A 162 -18.14 6.02 -23.81
C LEU A 162 -19.25 6.94 -24.28
N THR A 163 -19.96 7.61 -23.37
CA THR A 163 -21.00 8.59 -23.73
C THR A 163 -20.42 9.82 -24.42
N ALA A 164 -19.22 10.25 -24.00
CA ALA A 164 -18.50 11.35 -24.61
C ALA A 164 -18.09 11.04 -26.07
N ILE A 165 -17.75 9.80 -26.41
CA ILE A 165 -17.45 9.39 -27.80
C ILE A 165 -18.74 9.10 -28.57
N TRP A 166 -19.62 8.31 -27.96
CA TRP A 166 -20.88 7.82 -28.54
C TRP A 166 -22.07 8.20 -27.64
N PRO A 167 -22.75 9.32 -27.89
CA PRO A 167 -23.89 9.76 -27.08
C PRO A 167 -25.03 8.74 -27.03
N SER A 168 -25.16 7.88 -28.04
CA SER A 168 -26.12 6.77 -28.03
C SER A 168 -25.94 5.80 -26.86
N TYR A 169 -24.74 5.73 -26.26
CA TYR A 169 -24.46 4.93 -25.08
C TYR A 169 -25.28 5.38 -23.86
N ALA A 170 -25.65 6.66 -23.75
CA ALA A 170 -26.53 7.20 -22.71
C ALA A 170 -27.94 6.60 -22.75
N HIS A 171 -28.38 6.12 -23.91
CA HIS A 171 -29.76 5.70 -24.16
C HIS A 171 -29.94 4.18 -24.18
N ILE A 172 -28.97 3.41 -23.66
CA ILE A 172 -29.11 1.96 -23.53
C ILE A 172 -30.27 1.65 -22.59
N LYS A 173 -31.29 0.96 -23.10
CA LYS A 173 -32.45 0.52 -22.32
C LYS A 173 -31.98 -0.39 -21.18
N ASN A 174 -32.35 -0.04 -19.96
CA ASN A 174 -32.08 -0.88 -18.80
C ASN A 174 -32.90 -2.18 -18.88
N GLN A 175 -32.21 -3.32 -18.86
CA GLN A 175 -32.78 -4.67 -18.84
C GLN A 175 -32.61 -5.34 -17.47
N LEU A 176 -31.87 -4.72 -16.56
CA LEU A 176 -31.69 -5.21 -15.19
C LEU A 176 -32.84 -4.76 -14.29
N PRO A 177 -33.23 -5.60 -13.32
CA PRO A 177 -34.25 -5.23 -12.35
C PRO A 177 -33.72 -4.14 -11.39
N ALA A 178 -34.62 -3.36 -10.80
CA ALA A 178 -34.25 -2.20 -9.97
C ALA A 178 -33.44 -2.58 -8.71
N ASP A 179 -33.63 -3.80 -8.20
CA ASP A 179 -32.91 -4.36 -7.05
C ASP A 179 -31.47 -4.82 -7.36
N ALA A 180 -31.08 -4.82 -8.65
CA ALA A 180 -29.70 -5.12 -9.06
C ALA A 180 -28.70 -4.09 -8.53
N GLY A 181 -29.15 -2.86 -8.26
CA GLY A 181 -28.32 -1.75 -7.75
C GLY A 181 -27.37 -1.16 -8.80
N ILE A 182 -27.55 -1.51 -10.08
CA ILE A 182 -26.77 -1.00 -11.22
C ILE A 182 -27.60 -1.14 -12.50
N THR A 183 -27.46 -0.19 -13.43
CA THR A 183 -28.13 -0.24 -14.74
C THR A 183 -27.39 -1.16 -15.71
N THR A 184 -28.03 -1.61 -16.79
CA THR A 184 -27.37 -2.37 -17.87
C THR A 184 -26.17 -1.62 -18.44
N GLN A 185 -26.30 -0.31 -18.62
CA GLN A 185 -25.20 0.56 -19.05
C GLN A 185 -24.04 0.54 -18.05
N GLY A 186 -24.33 0.74 -16.77
CA GLY A 186 -23.34 0.68 -15.70
C GLY A 186 -22.64 -0.67 -15.63
N MET A 187 -23.38 -1.78 -15.78
CA MET A 187 -22.82 -3.13 -15.76
C MET A 187 -21.86 -3.38 -16.92
N VAL A 188 -22.19 -2.90 -18.13
CA VAL A 188 -21.27 -2.98 -19.28
C VAL A 188 -20.01 -2.16 -19.01
N SER A 189 -20.15 -0.93 -18.51
CA SER A 189 -19.01 -0.08 -18.15
C SER A 189 -18.15 -0.70 -17.05
N TYR A 190 -18.77 -1.37 -16.09
CA TYR A 190 -18.10 -2.10 -15.01
C TYR A 190 -17.30 -3.29 -15.52
N PHE A 191 -17.91 -4.10 -16.39
CA PHE A 191 -17.21 -5.21 -17.05
C PHE A 191 -16.02 -4.72 -17.87
N LEU A 192 -16.17 -3.61 -18.60
CA LEU A 192 -15.09 -2.98 -19.36
C LEU A 192 -13.97 -2.46 -18.45
N PHE A 193 -14.30 -1.77 -17.35
CA PHE A 193 -13.31 -1.36 -16.36
C PHE A 193 -12.53 -2.57 -15.84
N TRP A 194 -13.25 -3.61 -15.42
CA TRP A 194 -12.67 -4.82 -14.85
C TRP A 194 -11.71 -5.53 -15.82
N ILE A 195 -12.12 -5.72 -17.09
CA ILE A 195 -11.29 -6.43 -18.07
C ILE A 195 -10.07 -5.61 -18.51
N ILE A 196 -10.17 -4.27 -18.56
CA ILE A 196 -9.03 -3.41 -18.90
C ILE A 196 -8.05 -3.30 -17.72
N GLN A 197 -8.56 -3.24 -16.48
CA GLN A 197 -7.73 -3.20 -15.28
C GLN A 197 -6.99 -4.52 -15.04
N LEU A 198 -7.63 -5.67 -15.31
CA LEU A 198 -7.10 -6.98 -14.92
C LEU A 198 -5.66 -7.26 -15.42
N PRO A 199 -5.29 -7.02 -16.70
CA PRO A 199 -3.91 -7.18 -17.16
C PRO A 199 -2.92 -6.27 -16.41
N LEU A 200 -3.35 -5.06 -16.03
CA LEU A 200 -2.49 -4.09 -15.33
C LEU A 200 -2.18 -4.55 -13.90
N LEU A 201 -3.11 -5.25 -13.23
CA LEU A 201 -2.87 -5.84 -11.91
C LEU A 201 -1.79 -6.94 -11.92
N LEU A 202 -1.52 -7.52 -13.09
CA LEU A 202 -0.53 -8.60 -13.27
C LEU A 202 0.85 -8.07 -13.67
N ILE A 203 0.99 -6.75 -13.86
CA ILE A 203 2.26 -6.12 -14.17
C ILE A 203 2.94 -5.71 -12.86
N PRO A 204 4.22 -6.05 -12.66
CA PRO A 204 4.97 -5.59 -11.50
C PRO A 204 4.90 -4.06 -11.36
N PRO A 205 4.64 -3.51 -10.14
CA PRO A 205 4.53 -2.06 -9.94
C PRO A 205 5.77 -1.28 -10.39
N THR A 206 6.94 -1.93 -10.35
CA THR A 206 8.21 -1.36 -10.82
C THR A 206 8.24 -1.06 -12.31
N LYS A 207 7.44 -1.78 -13.13
CA LYS A 207 7.27 -1.50 -14.56
C LYS A 207 6.18 -0.46 -14.83
N LEU A 208 5.33 -0.17 -13.84
CA LEU A 208 4.22 0.78 -13.93
C LEU A 208 4.57 2.19 -13.45
N ARG A 209 5.85 2.49 -13.21
CA ARG A 209 6.32 3.81 -12.75
C ARG A 209 5.77 5.00 -13.56
N TRP A 210 5.61 4.83 -14.87
CA TRP A 210 5.07 5.87 -15.75
C TRP A 210 3.57 6.05 -15.57
N LEU A 211 2.83 4.98 -15.26
CA LEU A 211 1.42 5.09 -14.91
C LEU A 211 1.25 5.92 -13.63
N PHE A 212 2.10 5.71 -12.62
CA PHE A 212 2.08 6.52 -11.40
C PHE A 212 2.53 7.95 -11.63
N ALA A 213 3.55 8.18 -12.47
CA ALA A 213 3.97 9.52 -12.84
C ALA A 213 2.86 10.31 -13.55
N VAL A 214 2.17 9.67 -14.50
CA VAL A 214 1.00 10.26 -15.19
C VAL A 214 -0.12 10.52 -14.19
N LYS A 215 -0.44 9.58 -13.31
CA LYS A 215 -1.46 9.75 -12.26
C LYS A 215 -1.18 10.96 -11.37
N LEU A 216 0.07 11.12 -10.92
CA LEU A 216 0.48 12.21 -10.04
C LEU A 216 0.30 13.60 -10.67
N VAL A 217 0.28 13.69 -12.00
CA VAL A 217 0.07 14.95 -12.73
C VAL A 217 -1.39 15.10 -13.16
N ALA A 218 -1.96 14.05 -13.75
CA ALA A 218 -3.28 14.08 -14.34
C ALA A 218 -4.38 14.31 -13.29
N ALA A 219 -4.35 13.56 -12.17
CA ALA A 219 -5.43 13.63 -11.18
C ALA A 219 -5.51 15.01 -10.49
N PRO A 220 -4.40 15.62 -10.02
CA PRO A 220 -4.45 16.97 -9.45
C PRO A 220 -4.89 18.04 -10.46
N ILE A 221 -4.42 17.96 -11.71
CA ILE A 221 -4.83 18.91 -12.76
C ILE A 221 -6.33 18.79 -13.02
N THR A 222 -6.87 17.58 -13.14
CA THR A 222 -8.31 17.37 -13.35
C THR A 222 -9.13 17.84 -12.16
N ALA A 223 -8.69 17.56 -10.93
CA ALA A 223 -9.29 18.07 -9.70
C ALA A 223 -9.38 19.60 -9.69
N LEU A 224 -8.24 20.29 -9.93
CA LEU A 224 -8.16 21.75 -9.96
C LEU A 224 -8.97 22.35 -11.13
N ALA A 225 -8.94 21.73 -12.31
CA ALA A 225 -9.69 22.19 -13.47
C ALA A 225 -11.20 22.07 -13.24
N THR A 226 -11.66 20.96 -12.66
CA THR A 226 -13.09 20.74 -12.33
C THR A 226 -13.56 21.77 -11.29
N LEU A 227 -12.77 21.97 -10.23
CA LEU A 227 -13.02 23.00 -9.22
C LEU A 227 -13.09 24.40 -9.83
N GLY A 228 -12.07 24.78 -10.61
CA GLY A 228 -11.98 26.11 -11.21
C GLY A 228 -13.15 26.38 -12.17
N TRP A 229 -13.53 25.38 -12.97
CA TRP A 229 -14.65 25.48 -13.90
C TRP A 229 -15.98 25.72 -13.19
N ILE A 230 -16.29 24.90 -12.17
CA ILE A 230 -17.60 24.98 -11.51
C ILE A 230 -17.73 26.24 -10.63
N VAL A 231 -16.64 26.65 -9.98
CA VAL A 231 -16.58 27.90 -9.21
C VAL A 231 -16.78 29.10 -10.12
N HIS A 232 -16.14 29.09 -11.30
CA HIS A 232 -16.34 30.15 -12.29
C HIS A 232 -17.81 30.19 -12.78
N LYS A 233 -18.41 29.03 -13.07
CA LYS A 233 -19.82 28.93 -13.48
C LYS A 233 -20.80 29.35 -12.40
N ALA A 234 -20.50 29.08 -11.14
CA ALA A 234 -21.29 29.50 -9.99
C ALA A 234 -21.14 31.00 -9.66
N GLY A 235 -20.18 31.71 -10.29
CA GLY A 235 -19.83 33.09 -9.93
C GLY A 235 -19.12 33.22 -8.59
N GLY A 236 -18.53 32.14 -8.06
CA GLY A 236 -17.86 32.08 -6.76
C GLY A 236 -17.93 30.70 -6.12
N SER A 237 -17.60 30.59 -4.83
CA SER A 237 -17.64 29.33 -4.07
C SER A 237 -19.07 28.87 -3.72
N GLY A 238 -20.09 29.57 -4.19
CA GLY A 238 -21.48 29.38 -3.79
C GLY A 238 -21.77 29.81 -2.35
N ALA A 239 -22.88 29.33 -1.80
CA ALA A 239 -23.36 29.76 -0.49
C ALA A 239 -22.68 29.06 0.70
N ILE A 240 -21.68 28.18 0.48
CA ILE A 240 -21.12 27.33 1.54
C ILE A 240 -20.62 28.09 2.75
N PHE A 241 -19.93 29.21 2.55
CA PHE A 241 -19.40 29.99 3.68
C PHE A 241 -20.51 30.63 4.53
N ASN A 242 -21.71 30.75 3.97
CA ASN A 242 -22.91 31.32 4.60
C ASN A 242 -23.99 30.26 4.88
N LEU A 243 -23.73 28.97 4.65
CA LEU A 243 -24.73 27.92 4.84
C LEU A 243 -24.99 27.74 6.35
N PRO A 244 -26.23 27.90 6.83
CA PRO A 244 -26.55 27.63 8.23
C PRO A 244 -26.44 26.12 8.50
N GLU A 245 -25.99 25.77 9.71
CA GLU A 245 -26.01 24.39 10.18
C GLU A 245 -27.46 23.92 10.32
N THR A 246 -27.76 22.70 9.86
CA THR A 246 -29.11 22.13 9.97
C THR A 246 -29.31 21.30 11.24
N VAL A 247 -28.21 20.94 11.90
CA VAL A 247 -28.19 20.13 13.13
C VAL A 247 -27.48 20.88 14.25
N HIS A 248 -28.03 20.78 15.46
CA HIS A 248 -27.52 21.50 16.64
C HIS A 248 -27.45 20.58 17.87
N GLY A 249 -26.77 21.06 18.92
CA GLY A 249 -26.69 20.39 20.22
C GLY A 249 -25.99 19.03 20.18
N SER A 250 -26.52 18.06 20.93
CA SER A 250 -25.95 16.71 21.03
C SER A 250 -25.94 15.96 19.70
N THR A 251 -26.94 16.19 18.85
CA THR A 251 -27.04 15.53 17.54
C THR A 251 -25.87 15.92 16.65
N ARG A 252 -25.48 17.20 16.65
CA ARG A 252 -24.29 17.68 15.93
C ARG A 252 -23.02 17.00 16.44
N ALA A 253 -22.84 16.89 17.75
CA ALA A 253 -21.65 16.27 18.34
C ALA A 253 -21.50 14.78 17.97
N TRP A 254 -22.59 14.00 18.05
CA TRP A 254 -22.57 12.60 17.66
C TRP A 254 -22.35 12.41 16.16
N LEU A 255 -22.93 13.28 15.33
CA LEU A 255 -22.72 13.24 13.88
C LEU A 255 -21.29 13.60 13.52
N TRP A 256 -20.71 14.59 14.20
CA TRP A 256 -19.30 14.97 14.05
C TRP A 256 -18.37 13.80 14.34
N LEU A 257 -18.59 13.08 15.46
CA LEU A 257 -17.83 11.89 15.82
C LEU A 257 -18.01 10.77 14.78
N SER A 258 -19.24 10.52 14.34
CA SER A 258 -19.53 9.49 13.34
C SER A 258 -18.80 9.78 12.02
N CYS A 259 -18.85 11.01 11.51
CA CYS A 259 -18.16 11.41 10.30
C CYS A 259 -16.64 11.33 10.45
N MET A 260 -16.10 11.74 11.60
CA MET A 260 -14.67 11.63 11.91
C MET A 260 -14.22 10.16 11.91
N SER A 261 -14.97 9.27 12.54
CA SER A 261 -14.70 7.83 12.53
C SER A 261 -14.79 7.23 11.13
N SER A 262 -15.73 7.67 10.29
CA SER A 262 -15.81 7.25 8.89
C SER A 262 -14.56 7.67 8.08
N VAL A 263 -14.09 8.92 8.25
CA VAL A 263 -12.85 9.41 7.60
C VAL A 263 -11.65 8.56 8.03
N THR A 264 -11.56 8.26 9.32
CA THR A 264 -10.49 7.42 9.87
C THR A 264 -10.58 5.98 9.35
N GLY A 265 -11.80 5.43 9.26
CA GLY A 265 -12.10 4.11 8.72
C GLY A 265 -11.65 3.93 7.26
N SER A 266 -11.68 4.99 6.45
CA SER A 266 -11.23 4.96 5.04
C SER A 266 -9.80 4.53 4.84
N TRP A 267 -8.93 4.79 5.81
CA TRP A 267 -7.51 4.49 5.71
C TRP A 267 -7.05 3.50 6.78
N ALA A 268 -7.99 2.95 7.54
CA ALA A 268 -7.77 1.95 8.58
C ALA A 268 -6.95 0.76 8.10
N THR A 269 -7.22 0.29 6.87
CA THR A 269 -6.52 -0.85 6.27
C THR A 269 -5.03 -0.58 6.18
N LEU A 270 -4.65 0.58 5.63
CA LEU A 270 -3.26 1.00 5.51
C LEU A 270 -2.64 1.25 6.87
N ALA A 271 -3.38 1.71 7.89
CA ALA A 271 -2.83 1.84 9.24
C ALA A 271 -2.30 0.51 9.82
N CYS A 272 -2.88 -0.63 9.40
CA CYS A 272 -2.35 -1.95 9.75
C CYS A 272 -1.21 -2.37 8.81
N ASN A 273 -1.39 -2.20 7.50
CA ASN A 273 -0.59 -2.88 6.47
C ASN A 273 0.42 -2.01 5.74
N ILE A 274 0.59 -0.76 6.18
CA ILE A 274 1.68 0.11 5.75
C ILE A 274 3.08 -0.54 5.83
N PRO A 275 3.39 -1.52 6.73
CA PRO A 275 4.67 -2.23 6.67
C PRO A 275 4.98 -2.94 5.35
N ASP A 276 3.95 -3.31 4.58
CA ASP A 276 4.12 -3.92 3.25
C ASP A 276 4.85 -2.98 2.28
N PHE A 277 4.71 -1.67 2.51
CA PHE A 277 5.36 -0.61 1.76
C PHE A 277 6.57 -0.06 2.50
N SER A 278 6.45 0.17 3.82
CA SER A 278 7.51 0.82 4.59
C SER A 278 8.77 -0.03 4.71
N ARG A 279 8.68 -1.35 4.51
CA ARG A 279 9.84 -2.24 4.41
C ARG A 279 10.84 -1.86 3.31
N TYR A 280 10.43 -1.09 2.31
CA TYR A 280 11.31 -0.58 1.27
C TYR A 280 11.99 0.75 1.63
N ALA A 281 11.75 1.32 2.80
CA ALA A 281 12.34 2.58 3.25
C ALA A 281 13.86 2.47 3.45
N ARG A 282 14.62 3.43 2.92
CA ARG A 282 16.05 3.59 3.21
C ARG A 282 16.35 4.01 4.65
N SER A 283 15.39 4.66 5.29
CA SER A 283 15.56 5.22 6.61
C SER A 283 14.32 4.99 7.45
N THR A 284 14.52 4.52 8.67
CA THR A 284 13.48 4.40 9.69
C THR A 284 12.83 5.74 10.03
N LYS A 285 13.54 6.87 9.82
CA LYS A 285 13.02 8.21 10.13
C LYS A 285 12.16 8.82 9.01
N GLY A 286 12.42 8.46 7.75
CA GLY A 286 11.72 9.06 6.62
C GLY A 286 10.20 8.88 6.67
N GLN A 287 9.74 7.77 7.25
CA GLN A 287 8.32 7.44 7.34
C GLN A 287 7.52 8.31 8.35
N TYR A 288 8.19 9.07 9.24
CA TYR A 288 7.48 9.98 10.17
C TYR A 288 6.83 11.18 9.46
N ILE A 289 7.24 11.50 8.22
CA ILE A 289 6.64 12.57 7.43
C ILE A 289 5.15 12.36 7.15
N GLN A 290 4.71 11.10 7.20
CA GLN A 290 3.32 10.73 6.95
C GLN A 290 2.38 11.37 7.98
N LEU A 291 2.85 11.61 9.22
CA LEU A 291 2.04 12.18 10.28
C LEU A 291 1.53 13.60 9.95
N PRO A 292 2.36 14.56 9.50
CA PRO A 292 1.88 15.86 9.03
C PRO A 292 1.44 15.88 7.56
N PHE A 293 2.08 15.09 6.69
CA PHE A 293 1.82 15.19 5.24
C PHE A 293 0.48 14.59 4.85
N LEU A 294 0.09 13.45 5.43
CA LEU A 294 -1.18 12.79 5.11
C LEU A 294 -2.39 13.67 5.46
N PRO A 295 -2.54 14.21 6.70
CA PRO A 295 -3.66 15.08 7.00
C PRO A 295 -3.68 16.34 6.13
N ALA A 296 -2.51 16.91 5.81
CA ALA A 296 -2.42 18.09 4.97
C ALA A 296 -2.94 17.83 3.55
N ILE A 297 -2.43 16.81 2.86
CA ILE A 297 -2.82 16.52 1.47
C ILE A 297 -4.28 16.07 1.36
N PHE A 298 -4.75 15.30 2.35
CA PHE A 298 -6.13 14.85 2.39
C PHE A 298 -7.10 16.00 2.64
N THR A 299 -6.75 16.93 3.53
CA THR A 299 -7.54 18.14 3.78
C THR A 299 -7.58 19.02 2.54
N ILE A 300 -6.47 19.18 1.81
CA ILE A 300 -6.45 19.93 0.54
C ILE A 300 -7.43 19.30 -0.45
N CYS A 301 -7.39 17.97 -0.64
CA CYS A 301 -8.31 17.28 -1.52
C CYS A 301 -9.77 17.42 -1.06
N GLY A 302 -10.02 17.29 0.24
CA GLY A 302 -11.35 17.44 0.81
C GLY A 302 -11.93 18.84 0.67
N VAL A 303 -11.13 19.88 0.87
CA VAL A 303 -11.55 21.29 0.66
C VAL A 303 -11.95 21.52 -0.80
N MET A 304 -11.20 20.95 -1.76
CA MET A 304 -11.60 21.02 -3.18
C MET A 304 -12.97 20.37 -3.41
N GLY A 305 -13.24 19.21 -2.80
CA GLY A 305 -14.55 18.55 -2.87
C GLY A 305 -15.68 19.38 -2.27
N ILE A 306 -15.48 19.88 -1.05
CA ILE A 306 -16.42 20.75 -0.30
C ILE A 306 -16.82 21.98 -1.15
N VAL A 307 -15.85 22.70 -1.70
CA VAL A 307 -16.09 23.91 -2.50
C VAL A 307 -16.78 23.56 -3.82
N THR A 308 -16.38 22.46 -4.46
CA THR A 308 -16.97 21.99 -5.71
C THR A 308 -18.44 21.59 -5.52
N THR A 309 -18.75 20.84 -4.47
CA THR A 309 -20.12 20.43 -4.13
C THR A 309 -21.00 21.65 -3.82
N SER A 310 -20.46 22.66 -3.13
CA SER A 310 -21.19 23.92 -2.93
C SER A 310 -21.53 24.64 -4.24
N ALA A 311 -20.54 24.82 -5.11
CA ALA A 311 -20.72 25.48 -6.39
C ALA A 311 -21.71 24.70 -7.28
N SER A 312 -21.73 23.36 -7.19
CA SER A 312 -22.68 22.53 -7.92
C SER A 312 -24.14 22.82 -7.57
N LYS A 313 -24.44 23.15 -6.30
CA LYS A 313 -25.80 23.53 -5.89
C LYS A 313 -26.28 24.81 -6.58
N VAL A 314 -25.38 25.76 -6.80
CA VAL A 314 -25.69 27.03 -7.47
C VAL A 314 -25.90 26.82 -8.97
N VAL A 315 -25.08 25.98 -9.60
CA VAL A 315 -25.11 25.76 -11.06
C VAL A 315 -26.22 24.81 -11.48
N TYR A 316 -26.39 23.71 -10.74
CA TYR A 316 -27.27 22.60 -11.12
C TYR A 316 -28.50 22.45 -10.23
N GLY A 317 -28.57 23.18 -9.12
CA GLY A 317 -29.68 23.07 -8.17
C GLY A 317 -29.54 21.94 -7.17
N ASP A 318 -28.50 21.10 -7.24
CA ASP A 318 -28.26 19.95 -6.36
C ASP A 318 -26.80 19.84 -5.86
N TYR A 319 -26.61 19.22 -4.69
CA TYR A 319 -25.28 18.99 -4.11
C TYR A 319 -24.64 17.73 -4.72
N LEU A 320 -23.80 17.91 -5.74
CA LEU A 320 -23.05 16.84 -6.36
C LEU A 320 -21.75 16.58 -5.58
N TRP A 321 -21.67 15.41 -4.96
CA TRP A 321 -20.54 14.98 -4.13
C TRP A 321 -19.51 14.17 -4.91
N ASN A 322 -19.94 13.47 -5.96
CA ASN A 322 -19.08 12.77 -6.89
C ASN A 322 -18.65 13.73 -8.01
N PRO A 323 -17.34 13.95 -8.24
CA PRO A 323 -16.88 14.83 -9.31
C PRO A 323 -17.21 14.28 -10.70
N LEU A 324 -17.46 12.98 -10.85
CA LEU A 324 -17.90 12.40 -12.11
C LEU A 324 -19.31 12.85 -12.51
N ASP A 325 -20.21 13.05 -11.55
CA ASP A 325 -21.56 13.57 -11.82
C ASP A 325 -21.49 15.00 -12.40
N ILE A 326 -20.55 15.81 -11.91
CA ILE A 326 -20.29 17.16 -12.44
C ILE A 326 -19.78 17.10 -13.88
N ILE A 327 -18.89 16.14 -14.17
CA ILE A 327 -18.32 15.93 -15.50
C ILE A 327 -19.39 15.43 -16.48
N ASP A 328 -20.34 14.61 -16.01
CA ASP A 328 -21.45 14.10 -16.83
C ASP A 328 -22.31 15.26 -17.40
N HIS A 329 -22.51 16.33 -16.63
CA HIS A 329 -23.19 17.53 -17.11
C HIS A 329 -22.48 18.26 -18.27
N TRP A 330 -21.20 17.97 -18.55
CA TRP A 330 -20.47 18.58 -19.66
C TRP A 330 -20.78 17.93 -21.02
N LEU A 331 -21.48 16.79 -21.04
CA LEU A 331 -21.76 16.02 -22.25
C LEU A 331 -22.69 16.71 -23.25
N GLY A 332 -23.33 17.82 -22.88
CA GLY A 332 -24.32 18.52 -23.72
C GLY A 332 -23.77 19.26 -24.95
N SER A 333 -22.44 19.41 -25.10
CA SER A 333 -21.83 20.11 -26.25
C SER A 333 -20.61 19.37 -26.80
N HIS A 334 -20.24 19.60 -28.06
CA HIS A 334 -19.06 18.96 -28.67
C HIS A 334 -17.76 19.25 -27.90
N GLY A 335 -17.54 20.50 -27.50
CA GLY A 335 -16.37 20.88 -26.68
C GLY A 335 -16.44 20.32 -25.26
N GLY A 336 -17.62 20.32 -24.64
CA GLY A 336 -17.83 19.75 -23.31
C GLY A 336 -17.63 18.23 -23.26
N ARG A 337 -18.04 17.51 -24.31
CA ARG A 337 -17.78 16.06 -24.46
C ARG A 337 -16.29 15.75 -24.50
N ALA A 338 -15.50 16.53 -25.23
CA ALA A 338 -14.05 16.36 -25.25
C ALA A 338 -13.44 16.59 -23.85
N ALA A 339 -13.85 17.65 -23.16
CA ALA A 339 -13.43 17.91 -21.79
C ALA A 339 -13.83 16.77 -20.84
N ALA A 340 -15.05 16.26 -20.96
CA ALA A 340 -15.56 15.15 -20.17
C ALA A 340 -14.75 13.88 -20.38
N PHE A 341 -14.41 13.55 -21.63
CA PHE A 341 -13.58 12.40 -21.94
C PHE A 341 -12.20 12.46 -21.27
N PHE A 342 -11.48 13.59 -21.40
CA PHE A 342 -10.15 13.72 -20.81
C PHE A 342 -10.18 13.78 -19.28
N ALA A 343 -11.19 14.42 -18.70
CA ALA A 343 -11.37 14.43 -17.24
C ALA A 343 -11.69 13.03 -16.70
N ALA A 344 -12.62 12.31 -17.34
CA ALA A 344 -12.95 10.93 -16.97
C ALA A 344 -11.77 9.97 -17.19
N LEU A 345 -10.98 10.15 -18.25
CA LEU A 345 -9.77 9.36 -18.49
C LEU A 345 -8.71 9.58 -17.38
N SER A 346 -8.55 10.83 -16.93
CA SER A 346 -7.64 11.16 -15.82
C SER A 346 -8.08 10.48 -14.52
N TRP A 347 -9.36 10.59 -14.17
CA TRP A 347 -9.92 9.89 -13.00
C TRP A 347 -9.84 8.37 -13.15
N TYR A 348 -10.07 7.80 -14.34
CA TYR A 348 -9.89 6.39 -14.62
C TYR A 348 -8.45 5.93 -14.31
N ILE A 349 -7.44 6.66 -14.79
CA ILE A 349 -6.02 6.38 -14.50
C ILE A 349 -5.75 6.46 -12.99
N ALA A 350 -6.35 7.44 -12.30
CA ALA A 350 -6.25 7.57 -10.86
C ALA A 350 -6.78 6.34 -10.12
N GLN A 351 -7.98 5.88 -10.49
CA GLN A 351 -8.64 4.72 -9.88
C GLN A 351 -7.88 3.41 -10.15
N VAL A 352 -7.41 3.21 -11.38
CA VAL A 352 -6.59 2.03 -11.73
C VAL A 352 -5.29 2.04 -10.93
N GLY A 353 -4.60 3.19 -10.85
CA GLY A 353 -3.37 3.31 -10.08
C GLY A 353 -3.56 3.02 -8.59
N THR A 354 -4.61 3.58 -7.97
CA THR A 354 -4.94 3.32 -6.55
C THR A 354 -5.26 1.84 -6.31
N ASN A 355 -5.99 1.19 -7.24
CA ASN A 355 -6.31 -0.23 -7.09
C ASN A 355 -5.08 -1.13 -7.16
N ILE A 356 -4.11 -0.78 -8.01
CA ILE A 356 -2.85 -1.52 -8.10
C ILE A 356 -2.06 -1.37 -6.79
N THR A 357 -1.85 -0.14 -6.31
CA THR A 357 -1.00 0.13 -5.14
C THR A 357 -1.64 -0.29 -3.83
N ALA A 358 -2.84 0.22 -3.53
CA ALA A 358 -3.42 0.09 -2.20
C ALA A 358 -4.13 -1.27 -1.99
N ASN A 359 -4.76 -1.81 -3.03
CA ASN A 359 -5.76 -2.87 -2.87
C ASN A 359 -5.27 -4.24 -3.37
N SER A 360 -4.86 -4.35 -4.64
CA SER A 360 -4.57 -5.65 -5.25
C SER A 360 -3.29 -6.29 -4.71
N ILE A 361 -2.21 -5.51 -4.60
CA ILE A 361 -0.92 -6.01 -4.08
C ILE A 361 -1.08 -6.42 -2.63
N SER A 362 -1.73 -5.58 -1.83
CA SER A 362 -1.98 -5.87 -0.43
C SER A 362 -2.78 -7.17 -0.27
N ALA A 363 -3.89 -7.32 -1.01
CA ALA A 363 -4.70 -8.54 -0.98
C ALA A 363 -3.89 -9.78 -1.41
N ALA A 364 -3.09 -9.65 -2.47
CA ALA A 364 -2.25 -10.73 -2.97
C ALA A 364 -1.19 -11.14 -1.93
N ASN A 365 -0.52 -10.18 -1.28
CA ASN A 365 0.46 -10.43 -0.23
C ASN A 365 -0.15 -11.26 0.90
N ASP A 366 -1.32 -10.89 1.41
CA ASP A 366 -1.99 -11.68 2.45
C ASP A 366 -2.35 -13.09 2.00
N MET A 367 -2.94 -13.23 0.80
CA MET A 367 -3.38 -14.52 0.27
C MET A 367 -2.19 -15.47 0.06
N THR A 368 -1.04 -14.92 -0.32
CA THR A 368 0.20 -15.71 -0.39
C THR A 368 0.65 -16.19 0.97
N VAL A 369 0.45 -15.46 2.07
CA VAL A 369 0.77 -15.98 3.41
C VAL A 369 -0.21 -17.05 3.87
N MET A 370 -1.50 -16.90 3.54
CA MET A 370 -2.53 -17.87 3.94
C MET A 370 -2.36 -19.23 3.24
N CYS A 371 -2.10 -19.22 1.93
CA CYS A 371 -2.01 -20.43 1.12
C CYS A 371 -0.76 -20.42 0.21
N PRO A 372 0.47 -20.34 0.78
CA PRO A 372 1.70 -20.14 0.00
C PRO A 372 2.02 -21.31 -0.94
N LYS A 373 1.43 -22.49 -0.68
CA LYS A 373 1.53 -23.68 -1.54
C LYS A 373 0.79 -23.53 -2.86
N TYR A 374 -0.28 -22.74 -2.90
CA TYR A 374 -1.18 -22.65 -4.05
C TYR A 374 -1.26 -21.24 -4.65
N ILE A 375 -0.98 -20.21 -3.85
CA ILE A 375 -1.15 -18.81 -4.22
C ILE A 375 0.23 -18.14 -4.29
N ASN A 376 0.51 -17.56 -5.45
CA ASN A 376 1.58 -16.57 -5.64
C ASN A 376 0.93 -15.21 -5.89
N ILE A 377 1.72 -14.13 -5.95
CA ILE A 377 1.18 -12.78 -6.12
C ILE A 377 0.33 -12.64 -7.39
N LYS A 378 0.71 -13.27 -8.51
CA LYS A 378 -0.08 -13.26 -9.76
C LYS A 378 -1.48 -13.86 -9.54
N ARG A 379 -1.53 -15.06 -8.96
CA ARG A 379 -2.78 -15.76 -8.64
C ARG A 379 -3.59 -15.00 -7.59
N GLY A 380 -2.93 -14.41 -6.60
CA GLY A 380 -3.52 -13.57 -5.58
C GLY A 380 -4.21 -12.33 -6.17
N CYS A 381 -3.55 -11.62 -7.09
CA CYS A 381 -4.15 -10.48 -7.80
C CYS A 381 -5.40 -10.89 -8.61
N VAL A 382 -5.35 -12.03 -9.32
CA VAL A 382 -6.52 -12.54 -10.07
C VAL A 382 -7.67 -12.90 -9.13
N LEU A 383 -7.39 -13.62 -8.04
CA LEU A 383 -8.39 -13.98 -7.04
C LEU A 383 -9.00 -12.74 -6.40
N ALA A 384 -8.17 -11.76 -6.01
CA ALA A 384 -8.62 -10.50 -5.47
C ALA A 384 -9.51 -9.74 -6.47
N ALA A 385 -9.14 -9.70 -7.75
CA ALA A 385 -9.94 -9.06 -8.80
C ALA A 385 -11.29 -9.74 -9.03
N ILE A 386 -11.37 -11.07 -8.92
CA ILE A 386 -12.64 -11.81 -9.05
C ILE A 386 -13.51 -11.62 -7.80
N ILE A 387 -12.93 -11.80 -6.61
CA ILE A 387 -13.66 -11.69 -5.35
C ILE A 387 -14.13 -10.25 -5.14
N GLY A 388 -13.21 -9.29 -5.24
CA GLY A 388 -13.51 -7.86 -5.13
C GLY A 388 -14.41 -7.36 -6.24
N GLY A 389 -14.17 -7.81 -7.47
CA GLY A 389 -14.91 -7.36 -8.64
C GLY A 389 -16.35 -7.89 -8.71
N TRP A 390 -16.58 -9.16 -8.36
CA TRP A 390 -17.85 -9.81 -8.67
C TRP A 390 -18.55 -10.40 -7.46
N VAL A 391 -17.81 -11.07 -6.57
CA VAL A 391 -18.41 -11.77 -5.42
C VAL A 391 -18.95 -10.78 -4.40
N ILE A 392 -18.27 -9.65 -4.22
CA ILE A 392 -18.63 -8.62 -3.24
C ILE A 392 -19.80 -7.73 -3.68
N VAL A 393 -20.09 -7.64 -4.98
CA VAL A 393 -21.17 -6.79 -5.53
C VAL A 393 -21.03 -5.32 -5.08
N PRO A 394 -19.89 -4.66 -5.37
CA PRO A 394 -19.54 -3.36 -4.76
C PRO A 394 -20.52 -2.23 -5.09
N TRP A 395 -21.18 -2.27 -6.24
CA TRP A 395 -22.16 -1.25 -6.64
C TRP A 395 -23.38 -1.18 -5.70
N LYS A 396 -23.74 -2.27 -5.01
CA LYS A 396 -24.80 -2.21 -3.98
C LYS A 396 -24.38 -1.40 -2.77
N ILE A 397 -23.10 -1.40 -2.42
CA ILE A 397 -22.56 -0.64 -1.29
C ILE A 397 -22.57 0.86 -1.63
N LEU A 398 -22.22 1.20 -2.88
CA LEU A 398 -22.19 2.58 -3.38
C LEU A 398 -23.57 3.16 -3.75
N SER A 399 -24.63 2.36 -3.65
CA SER A 399 -25.99 2.80 -3.99
C SER A 399 -26.51 3.94 -3.11
N SER A 400 -25.98 4.11 -1.90
CA SER A 400 -26.29 5.25 -1.04
C SER A 400 -25.10 5.63 -0.15
N ALA A 401 -25.01 6.94 0.17
CA ALA A 401 -24.01 7.45 1.11
C ALA A 401 -24.15 6.82 2.50
N GLU A 402 -25.37 6.49 2.92
CA GLU A 402 -25.61 5.86 4.22
C GLU A 402 -25.05 4.43 4.27
N THR A 403 -25.34 3.60 3.27
CA THR A 403 -24.79 2.24 3.16
C THR A 403 -23.27 2.27 3.10
N PHE A 404 -22.70 3.23 2.36
CA PHE A 404 -21.27 3.43 2.29
C PHE A 404 -20.68 3.81 3.67
N LEU A 405 -21.19 4.84 4.34
CA LEU A 405 -20.69 5.24 5.67
C LEU A 405 -20.86 4.15 6.74
N ALA A 406 -21.97 3.39 6.70
CA ALA A 406 -22.20 2.25 7.60
C ALA A 406 -21.16 1.14 7.38
N PHE A 407 -20.85 0.84 6.11
CA PHE A 407 -19.78 -0.06 5.72
C PHE A 407 -18.43 0.44 6.27
N MET A 408 -18.10 1.71 6.07
CA MET A 408 -16.85 2.33 6.54
C MET A 408 -16.64 2.21 8.05
N GLY A 409 -17.67 2.52 8.84
CA GLY A 409 -17.63 2.32 10.29
C GLY A 409 -17.48 0.85 10.67
N GLY A 410 -18.21 -0.06 10.01
CA GLY A 410 -18.24 -1.46 10.43
C GLY A 410 -16.88 -2.17 10.43
N TYR A 411 -15.96 -1.79 9.52
CA TYR A 411 -14.61 -2.35 9.52
C TYR A 411 -13.65 -1.66 10.47
N ALA A 412 -13.86 -0.37 10.77
CA ALA A 412 -13.06 0.36 11.74
C ALA A 412 -13.06 -0.36 13.09
N VAL A 413 -14.20 -0.95 13.48
CA VAL A 413 -14.36 -1.81 14.66
C VAL A 413 -13.30 -2.92 14.76
N PHE A 414 -12.94 -3.56 13.65
CA PHE A 414 -12.01 -4.70 13.65
C PHE A 414 -10.55 -4.25 13.43
N LEU A 415 -10.32 -3.22 12.63
CA LEU A 415 -8.96 -2.78 12.29
C LEU A 415 -8.31 -1.88 13.35
N ALA A 416 -9.10 -1.03 14.00
CA ALA A 416 -8.61 -0.19 15.09
C ALA A 416 -7.90 -1.01 16.18
N PRO A 417 -8.50 -2.10 16.71
CA PRO A 417 -7.83 -2.90 17.70
C PRO A 417 -6.61 -3.65 17.16
N MET A 418 -6.63 -4.10 15.90
CA MET A 418 -5.44 -4.73 15.28
C MET A 418 -4.26 -3.76 15.24
N ALA A 419 -4.49 -2.55 14.74
CA ALA A 419 -3.47 -1.51 14.67
C ALA A 419 -2.92 -1.14 16.06
N GLY A 420 -3.80 -1.02 17.06
CA GLY A 420 -3.41 -0.70 18.45
C GLY A 420 -2.62 -1.82 19.13
N ILE A 421 -2.98 -3.10 18.92
CA ILE A 421 -2.25 -4.24 19.47
C ILE A 421 -0.85 -4.32 18.87
N ILE A 422 -0.71 -4.20 17.55
CA ILE A 422 0.61 -4.23 16.89
C ILE A 422 1.49 -3.08 17.39
N ALA A 423 0.93 -1.87 17.47
CA ALA A 423 1.65 -0.70 17.95
C ALA A 423 2.08 -0.86 19.42
N SER A 424 1.16 -1.22 20.32
CA SER A 424 1.48 -1.39 21.75
C SER A 424 2.46 -2.53 22.00
N ASP A 425 2.34 -3.62 21.26
CA ASP A 425 3.25 -4.75 21.36
C ASP A 425 4.69 -4.38 21.04
N TYR A 426 4.91 -3.68 19.93
CA TYR A 426 6.25 -3.27 19.54
C TYR A 426 6.80 -2.14 20.42
N TRP A 427 6.04 -1.06 20.61
CA TRP A 427 6.54 0.16 21.24
C TRP A 427 6.56 0.10 22.76
N ILE A 428 5.54 -0.50 23.38
CA ILE A 428 5.32 -0.47 24.83
C ILE A 428 5.84 -1.75 25.49
N VAL A 429 5.39 -2.91 25.00
CA VAL A 429 5.69 -4.22 25.61
C VAL A 429 7.09 -4.69 25.28
N LYS A 430 7.43 -4.75 23.99
CA LYS A 430 8.73 -5.23 23.49
C LYS A 430 9.80 -4.14 23.38
N ARG A 431 9.44 -2.87 23.63
CA ARG A 431 10.37 -1.72 23.63
C ARG A 431 11.26 -1.66 22.38
N GLN A 432 10.66 -1.88 21.22
CA GLN A 432 11.29 -1.86 19.90
C GLN A 432 12.32 -2.98 19.64
N HIS A 433 12.30 -4.05 20.43
CA HIS A 433 13.19 -5.21 20.28
C HIS A 433 12.42 -6.45 19.85
N MET A 434 12.75 -6.98 18.66
CA MET A 434 12.17 -8.20 18.11
C MET A 434 13.25 -9.12 17.56
N ASP A 435 13.06 -10.41 17.78
CA ASP A 435 13.72 -11.47 17.04
C ASP A 435 12.99 -11.66 15.70
N VAL A 436 13.61 -11.35 14.58
CA VAL A 436 13.00 -11.45 13.24
C VAL A 436 12.98 -12.90 12.74
N PRO A 437 14.08 -13.69 12.80
CA PRO A 437 14.06 -15.11 12.42
C PRO A 437 12.94 -15.91 13.09
N ALA A 438 12.71 -15.70 14.38
CA ALA A 438 11.67 -16.44 15.10
C ALA A 438 10.24 -16.11 14.64
N LEU A 439 10.01 -15.06 13.85
CA LEU A 439 8.70 -14.76 13.22
C LEU A 439 8.40 -15.71 12.05
N TYR A 440 9.40 -16.37 11.49
CA TYR A 440 9.27 -17.29 10.35
C TYR A 440 9.17 -18.75 10.78
N ASP A 441 9.45 -19.06 12.05
CA ASP A 441 9.35 -20.40 12.60
C ASP A 441 8.02 -20.60 13.37
N PRO A 442 7.12 -21.49 12.92
CA PRO A 442 5.89 -21.86 13.64
C PRO A 442 6.14 -22.40 15.06
N HIS A 443 7.34 -22.93 15.31
CA HIS A 443 7.76 -23.42 16.62
C HIS A 443 8.69 -22.44 17.35
N GLY A 444 8.93 -21.28 16.74
CA GLY A 444 9.71 -20.19 17.31
C GLY A 444 8.98 -19.49 18.46
N ARG A 445 9.65 -18.51 19.06
CA ARG A 445 9.19 -17.87 20.30
C ARG A 445 7.81 -17.22 20.20
N TYR A 446 7.41 -16.70 19.04
CA TYR A 446 6.11 -16.04 18.86
C TYR A 446 4.97 -17.01 18.60
N ARG A 447 5.18 -18.32 18.80
CA ARG A 447 4.07 -19.26 18.93
C ARG A 447 3.24 -18.98 20.20
N TYR A 448 3.84 -18.39 21.25
CA TYR A 448 3.24 -18.16 22.58
C TYR A 448 2.87 -19.43 23.35
N ASN A 449 1.96 -20.26 22.83
CA ASN A 449 1.45 -21.46 23.47
C ASN A 449 1.24 -22.59 22.43
N VAL A 450 0.80 -23.77 22.89
CA VAL A 450 0.55 -24.93 22.02
C VAL A 450 -0.42 -24.58 20.89
N THR A 451 -1.43 -23.75 21.19
CA THR A 451 -2.45 -23.30 20.24
C THR A 451 -1.98 -22.22 19.25
N GLY A 452 -0.78 -21.62 19.44
CA GLY A 452 -0.28 -20.54 18.58
C GLY A 452 -0.98 -19.19 18.75
N ILE A 453 -1.63 -18.97 19.89
CA ILE A 453 -2.48 -17.81 20.17
C ILE A 453 -1.89 -17.01 21.34
N ASN A 454 -1.66 -15.72 21.15
CA ASN A 454 -1.46 -14.81 22.28
C ASN A 454 -2.82 -14.44 22.89
N TRP A 455 -3.15 -15.07 24.03
CA TRP A 455 -4.42 -14.81 24.71
C TRP A 455 -4.61 -13.34 25.11
N ARG A 456 -3.52 -12.59 25.33
CA ARG A 456 -3.54 -11.16 25.67
C ARG A 456 -4.04 -10.33 24.49
N ALA A 457 -3.57 -10.65 23.28
CA ALA A 457 -4.05 -10.03 22.05
C ALA A 457 -5.51 -10.40 21.79
N MET A 458 -5.89 -11.66 22.00
CA MET A 458 -7.27 -12.11 21.84
C MET A 458 -8.22 -11.38 22.81
N LEU A 459 -7.84 -11.24 24.08
CA LEU A 459 -8.62 -10.50 25.07
C LEU A 459 -8.75 -9.02 24.70
N ALA A 460 -7.64 -8.36 24.36
CA ALA A 460 -7.64 -6.96 23.93
C ALA A 460 -8.52 -6.73 22.69
N PHE A 461 -8.48 -7.67 21.74
CA PHE A 461 -9.30 -7.63 20.53
C PHE A 461 -10.79 -7.79 20.85
N LEU A 462 -11.16 -8.79 21.67
CA LEU A 462 -12.56 -9.04 22.04
C LEU A 462 -13.16 -7.88 22.83
N LEU A 463 -12.42 -7.30 23.79
CA LEU A 463 -12.90 -6.16 24.59
C LEU A 463 -13.04 -4.87 23.78
N ALA A 464 -12.32 -4.75 22.66
CA ALA A 464 -12.47 -3.65 21.72
C ALA A 464 -13.62 -3.88 20.72
N VAL A 465 -13.79 -5.10 20.21
CA VAL A 465 -14.78 -5.41 19.17
C VAL A 465 -16.18 -5.61 19.74
N CYS A 466 -16.34 -6.47 20.76
CA CYS A 466 -17.66 -6.91 21.22
C CYS A 466 -18.61 -5.76 21.62
N PRO A 467 -18.15 -4.70 22.31
CA PRO A 467 -19.02 -3.57 22.67
C PRO A 467 -19.56 -2.78 21.47
N ASN A 468 -18.87 -2.81 20.32
CA ASN A 468 -19.29 -2.11 19.11
C ASN A 468 -20.25 -2.92 18.22
N LEU A 469 -20.35 -4.24 18.42
CA LEU A 469 -21.19 -5.11 17.58
C LEU A 469 -22.68 -4.72 17.57
N PRO A 470 -23.31 -4.31 18.69
CA PRO A 470 -24.71 -3.86 18.64
C PRO A 470 -24.89 -2.59 17.80
N GLY A 471 -23.94 -1.65 17.86
CA GLY A 471 -23.97 -0.43 17.03
C GLY A 471 -23.78 -0.75 15.55
N LEU A 472 -22.89 -1.68 15.21
CA LEU A 472 -22.73 -2.21 13.86
C LEU A 472 -24.01 -2.89 13.34
N ALA A 473 -24.67 -3.70 14.17
CA ALA A 473 -25.94 -4.32 13.78
C ALA A 473 -27.03 -3.26 13.48
N TYR A 474 -27.05 -2.18 14.25
CA TYR A 474 -27.97 -1.06 14.04
C TYR A 474 -27.65 -0.23 12.79
N SER A 475 -26.36 -0.04 12.46
CA SER A 475 -25.94 0.71 11.26
C SER A 475 -26.36 0.01 9.97
N ILE A 476 -26.45 -1.32 9.98
CA ILE A 476 -26.92 -2.13 8.84
C ILE A 476 -28.45 -2.28 8.86
N ASN A 477 -29.03 -2.52 10.03
CA ASN A 477 -30.47 -2.71 10.19
C ASN A 477 -31.02 -1.79 11.29
N LYS A 478 -31.56 -0.65 10.86
CA LYS A 478 -32.17 0.37 11.73
C LYS A 478 -33.36 -0.13 12.56
N ASN A 479 -33.94 -1.28 12.24
CA ASN A 479 -35.03 -1.87 13.02
C ASN A 479 -34.55 -2.58 14.30
N SER A 480 -33.23 -2.70 14.49
CA SER A 480 -32.64 -3.33 15.67
C SER A 480 -32.84 -2.47 16.92
N LYS A 481 -33.40 -3.05 17.99
CA LYS A 481 -33.55 -2.37 19.28
C LYS A 481 -32.23 -2.42 20.05
N ILE A 482 -31.53 -1.31 20.14
CA ILE A 482 -30.28 -1.16 20.91
C ILE A 482 -30.37 0.02 21.88
N THR A 483 -29.53 0.00 22.93
CA THR A 483 -29.44 1.11 23.87
C THR A 483 -28.76 2.33 23.22
N ASN A 484 -29.11 3.53 23.69
CA ASN A 484 -28.45 4.76 23.22
C ASN A 484 -26.94 4.74 23.49
N GLY A 485 -26.50 4.12 24.59
CA GLY A 485 -25.08 3.95 24.91
C GLY A 485 -24.33 3.16 23.84
N ALA A 486 -24.87 2.03 23.38
CA ALA A 486 -24.25 1.23 22.33
C ALA A 486 -24.23 1.95 20.97
N ARG A 487 -25.27 2.73 20.67
CA ARG A 487 -25.30 3.57 19.47
C ARG A 487 -24.21 4.65 19.52
N ASN A 488 -24.10 5.33 20.65
CA ASN A 488 -23.12 6.39 20.86
C ASN A 488 -21.69 5.85 20.82
N LEU A 489 -21.43 4.68 21.42
CA LEU A 489 -20.12 4.04 21.39
C LEU A 489 -19.62 3.81 19.95
N TYR A 490 -20.51 3.34 19.08
CA TYR A 490 -20.20 3.07 17.67
C TYR A 490 -19.87 4.34 16.87
N THR A 491 -20.30 5.53 17.30
CA THR A 491 -19.94 6.78 16.60
C THR A 491 -18.46 7.13 16.72
N PHE A 492 -17.75 6.59 17.72
CA PHE A 492 -16.31 6.77 17.92
C PHE A 492 -15.58 5.41 18.01
N ASP A 493 -16.10 4.42 17.29
CA ASP A 493 -15.65 3.03 17.27
C ASP A 493 -14.14 2.88 17.05
N TRP A 494 -13.56 3.67 16.15
CA TRP A 494 -12.12 3.68 15.89
C TRP A 494 -11.33 4.08 17.13
N LEU A 495 -11.65 5.23 17.74
CA LEU A 495 -10.93 5.74 18.91
C LEU A 495 -11.07 4.78 20.08
N TYR A 496 -12.27 4.26 20.31
CA TYR A 496 -12.51 3.24 21.33
C TYR A 496 -11.66 2.00 21.06
N GLY A 497 -11.76 1.43 19.85
CA GLY A 497 -11.08 0.19 19.49
C GLY A 497 -9.56 0.30 19.57
N PHE A 498 -8.99 1.42 19.12
CA PHE A 498 -7.56 1.68 19.15
C PHE A 498 -7.02 1.88 20.58
N LEU A 499 -7.68 2.72 21.38
CA LEU A 499 -7.21 3.04 22.73
C LEU A 499 -7.43 1.87 23.71
N VAL A 500 -8.58 1.21 23.65
CA VAL A 500 -8.88 0.06 24.52
C VAL A 500 -7.95 -1.10 24.21
N SER A 501 -7.66 -1.37 22.93
CA SER A 501 -6.75 -2.46 22.60
C SER A 501 -5.33 -2.20 23.09
N ILE A 502 -4.82 -0.96 22.96
CA ILE A 502 -3.52 -0.54 23.51
C ILE A 502 -3.50 -0.72 25.03
N LEU A 503 -4.53 -0.21 25.72
CA LEU A 503 -4.60 -0.25 27.18
C LEU A 503 -4.65 -1.69 27.69
N VAL A 504 -5.60 -2.49 27.20
CA VAL A 504 -5.81 -3.87 27.63
C VAL A 504 -4.57 -4.71 27.31
N TYR A 505 -4.04 -4.60 26.09
CA TYR A 505 -2.87 -5.38 25.69
C TYR A 505 -1.64 -5.03 26.53
N SER A 506 -1.39 -3.75 26.77
CA SER A 506 -0.25 -3.29 27.57
C SER A 506 -0.39 -3.72 29.02
N VAL A 507 -1.55 -3.48 29.65
CA VAL A 507 -1.81 -3.84 31.06
C VAL A 507 -1.68 -5.34 31.27
N THR A 508 -2.34 -6.15 30.43
CA THR A 508 -2.26 -7.62 30.54
C THR A 508 -0.84 -8.13 30.28
N SER A 509 -0.08 -7.50 29.39
CA SER A 509 1.32 -7.85 29.13
C SER A 509 2.28 -7.39 30.24
N TYR A 510 1.93 -6.38 31.05
CA TYR A 510 2.72 -5.99 32.21
C TYR A 510 2.43 -6.83 33.45
N ILE A 511 1.16 -7.18 33.68
CA ILE A 511 0.74 -8.04 34.79
C ILE A 511 1.22 -9.48 34.54
N TRP A 512 0.91 -10.03 33.37
CA TRP A 512 1.35 -11.37 32.96
C TRP A 512 2.40 -11.23 31.87
N LYS A 513 3.67 -11.07 32.24
CA LYS A 513 4.75 -10.81 31.28
C LYS A 513 4.98 -11.98 30.29
N PRO A 514 5.08 -11.72 28.97
CA PRO A 514 5.47 -12.72 27.99
C PRO A 514 7.00 -12.90 27.95
N SER A 515 7.61 -13.35 29.05
CA SER A 515 9.08 -13.36 29.21
C SER A 515 9.80 -14.09 28.07
N ASN A 516 9.23 -15.17 27.55
CA ASN A 516 9.81 -15.95 26.45
C ASN A 516 9.80 -15.22 25.09
N GLN A 517 8.99 -14.15 24.94
CA GLN A 517 8.86 -13.37 23.70
C GLN A 517 9.60 -12.02 23.76
N LEU A 518 10.14 -11.63 24.91
CA LEU A 518 10.93 -10.41 25.07
C LEU A 518 12.40 -10.69 24.78
N VAL A 519 13.03 -9.90 23.91
CA VAL A 519 14.50 -9.94 23.69
C VAL A 519 15.15 -8.65 24.19
N PRO A 520 16.39 -8.72 24.69
CA PRO A 520 17.13 -7.54 25.10
C PRO A 520 17.57 -6.65 23.92
N LYS A 521 17.81 -7.26 22.75
CA LYS A 521 18.19 -6.56 21.51
C LYS A 521 17.49 -7.20 20.32
N THR A 522 17.19 -6.39 19.30
CA THR A 522 16.63 -6.86 18.04
C THR A 522 17.59 -7.83 17.36
N VAL A 523 17.09 -8.97 16.91
CA VAL A 523 17.83 -9.92 16.06
C VAL A 523 17.26 -9.78 14.65
N TYR A 524 18.02 -9.17 13.74
CA TYR A 524 17.50 -8.82 12.40
C TYR A 524 17.41 -10.02 11.46
N GLY A 525 18.24 -11.06 11.66
CA GLY A 525 18.31 -12.20 10.74
C GLY A 525 18.97 -11.89 9.39
N ILE A 526 19.32 -10.64 9.14
CA ILE A 526 20.03 -10.15 7.96
C ILE A 526 21.30 -9.42 8.41
N PRO A 527 22.35 -9.36 7.57
CA PRO A 527 23.55 -8.57 7.87
C PRO A 527 23.22 -7.11 8.17
N GLN A 528 24.07 -6.49 9.00
CA GLN A 528 23.99 -5.07 9.33
C GLN A 528 25.29 -4.33 8.99
N GLU A 529 26.35 -5.07 8.62
CA GLU A 529 27.65 -4.51 8.23
C GLU A 529 27.86 -4.64 6.71
N PRO A 530 28.42 -3.62 6.03
CA PRO A 530 28.51 -3.58 4.56
C PRO A 530 29.25 -4.76 3.93
N SER A 531 30.25 -5.33 4.60
CA SER A 531 31.03 -6.47 4.08
C SER A 531 30.21 -7.76 4.00
N ASP A 532 29.23 -7.92 4.88
CA ASP A 532 28.38 -9.11 4.95
C ASP A 532 27.12 -8.94 4.08
N GLU A 533 26.79 -7.70 3.69
CA GLU A 533 25.66 -7.37 2.82
C GLU A 533 25.84 -7.97 1.42
N GLU A 534 27.01 -7.78 0.78
CA GLU A 534 27.24 -8.27 -0.59
C GLU A 534 27.08 -9.80 -0.70
N ALA A 535 27.64 -10.55 0.26
CA ALA A 535 27.54 -12.01 0.28
C ALA A 535 26.11 -12.50 0.53
N TYR A 536 25.37 -11.83 1.42
CA TYR A 536 23.95 -12.14 1.65
C TYR A 536 23.10 -11.78 0.43
N GLU A 537 23.39 -10.67 -0.24
CA GLU A 537 22.69 -10.26 -1.44
C GLU A 537 22.91 -11.21 -2.60
N GLU A 538 24.13 -11.70 -2.83
CA GLU A 538 24.40 -12.74 -3.83
C GLU A 538 23.61 -14.01 -3.51
N GLN A 539 23.62 -14.43 -2.25
CA GLN A 539 22.88 -15.61 -1.79
C GLN A 539 21.37 -15.44 -1.94
N TYR A 540 20.84 -14.24 -1.66
CA TYR A 540 19.43 -13.90 -1.84
C TYR A 540 19.07 -13.84 -3.33
N ASP A 541 19.89 -13.19 -4.16
CA ASP A 541 19.67 -13.09 -5.61
C ASP A 541 19.65 -14.48 -6.28
N GLU A 542 20.54 -15.38 -5.85
CA GLU A 542 20.62 -16.75 -6.33
C GLU A 542 19.42 -17.61 -5.90
N LYS A 543 19.08 -17.58 -4.61
CA LYS A 543 18.02 -18.43 -4.02
C LYS A 543 16.61 -17.92 -4.31
N VAL A 544 16.43 -16.60 -4.31
CA VAL A 544 15.12 -15.96 -4.16
C VAL A 544 14.70 -15.20 -5.44
N LEU A 545 15.55 -14.34 -6.00
CA LEU A 545 15.12 -13.38 -7.04
C LEU A 545 15.23 -13.87 -8.49
N ARG A 546 15.86 -15.02 -8.76
CA ARG A 546 15.86 -15.63 -10.12
C ARG A 546 14.48 -16.10 -10.61
N ARG A 547 13.41 -15.98 -9.81
CA ARG A 547 12.05 -16.42 -10.15
C ARG A 547 11.07 -15.24 -10.11
N ASP A 548 10.35 -15.00 -11.22
CA ASP A 548 9.40 -13.92 -11.51
C ASP A 548 8.47 -13.43 -10.36
N SER A 549 9.01 -12.71 -9.36
CA SER A 549 8.20 -12.00 -8.37
C SER A 549 7.55 -10.76 -8.99
N LEU A 550 6.24 -10.57 -8.75
CA LEU A 550 5.54 -9.34 -9.10
C LEU A 550 5.86 -8.18 -8.16
N VAL A 551 6.44 -8.46 -7.00
CA VAL A 551 6.99 -7.46 -6.08
C VAL A 551 8.39 -7.00 -6.54
N GLY A 552 8.87 -7.54 -7.67
CA GLY A 552 10.26 -7.54 -8.11
C GLY A 552 11.02 -6.22 -7.99
N ASN A 553 12.31 -6.35 -7.66
CA ASN A 553 13.40 -5.36 -7.71
C ASN A 553 12.96 -3.87 -7.72
N PRO A 554 12.77 -3.24 -6.55
CA PRO A 554 12.17 -1.92 -6.36
C PRO A 554 12.93 -0.70 -6.94
N LYS A 555 13.97 -0.90 -7.77
CA LYS A 555 14.59 0.18 -8.56
C LYS A 555 13.59 0.97 -9.41
N GLY A 556 12.43 0.38 -9.74
CA GLY A 556 11.41 1.01 -10.58
C GLY A 556 10.53 2.07 -9.90
N PHE A 557 10.21 1.91 -8.60
CA PHE A 557 9.34 2.86 -7.89
C PHE A 557 10.11 4.11 -7.42
N SER A 558 11.42 4.00 -7.19
CA SER A 558 12.30 5.13 -6.86
C SER A 558 12.70 5.94 -8.09
N ASN A 559 12.72 5.34 -9.29
CA ASN A 559 12.98 6.04 -10.55
C ASN A 559 11.68 6.57 -11.18
N VAL A 560 10.85 7.30 -10.42
CA VAL A 560 9.94 8.27 -11.02
C VAL A 560 10.82 9.41 -11.53
N GLY A 561 11.49 9.18 -12.66
CA GLY A 561 12.45 10.09 -13.27
C GLY A 561 11.88 11.45 -13.65
N GLY A 562 10.58 11.68 -13.45
CA GLY A 562 9.96 13.00 -13.54
C GLY A 562 10.07 13.84 -12.25
N ILE A 563 10.08 13.23 -11.06
CA ILE A 563 10.14 13.98 -9.78
C ILE A 563 11.58 14.37 -9.47
N ASP A 564 12.52 13.43 -9.63
CA ASP A 564 13.95 13.71 -9.47
C ASP A 564 14.48 14.64 -10.57
N SER A 565 13.89 14.62 -11.77
CA SER A 565 14.21 15.55 -12.88
C SER A 565 13.75 16.98 -12.60
N VAL A 566 12.57 17.16 -12.02
CA VAL A 566 12.07 18.50 -11.64
C VAL A 566 12.85 19.05 -10.44
N ALA A 567 13.25 18.19 -9.50
CA ALA A 567 14.13 18.57 -8.39
C ALA A 567 15.56 18.87 -8.84
N SER A 568 16.12 18.13 -9.81
CA SER A 568 17.45 18.41 -10.38
C SER A 568 17.47 19.65 -11.27
N ALA A 569 16.32 20.09 -11.81
CA ALA A 569 16.19 21.40 -12.44
C ALA A 569 16.27 22.57 -11.42
N PHE A 570 15.91 22.34 -10.15
CA PHE A 570 16.04 23.32 -9.06
C PHE A 570 17.34 23.18 -8.25
N HIS A 571 18.05 22.05 -8.36
CA HIS A 571 19.35 21.80 -7.72
C HIS A 571 20.49 21.61 -8.73
N LEU A 572 20.61 22.49 -9.71
CA LEU A 572 21.85 22.66 -10.49
C LEU A 572 22.84 23.57 -9.73
N ARG A 573 23.41 23.05 -8.63
CA ARG A 573 24.75 23.39 -8.12
C ARG A 573 25.09 22.53 -6.89
N LYS A 574 25.62 21.33 -7.13
CA LYS A 574 26.73 20.69 -6.38
C LYS A 574 26.72 19.18 -6.58
N SER A 575 27.55 18.70 -7.51
CA SER A 575 28.41 17.52 -7.34
C SER A 575 29.26 17.41 -8.61
N VAL A 576 30.32 18.22 -8.68
CA VAL A 576 31.39 18.07 -9.69
C VAL A 576 32.50 17.14 -9.13
N ASP A 577 32.38 16.71 -7.87
CA ASP A 577 33.42 15.92 -7.19
C ASP A 577 33.27 14.39 -7.34
N GLU A 578 32.08 13.88 -7.68
CA GLU A 578 31.90 12.43 -7.89
C GLU A 578 32.41 11.97 -9.27
N THR A 579 32.26 12.77 -10.32
CA THR A 579 32.77 12.44 -11.66
C THR A 579 34.30 12.53 -11.74
N ALA A 580 34.94 13.28 -10.84
CA ALA A 580 36.39 13.39 -10.79
C ALA A 580 37.06 12.11 -10.24
N ARG A 581 36.42 11.39 -9.29
CA ARG A 581 36.97 10.18 -8.69
C ARG A 581 36.97 8.97 -9.63
N GLU A 582 35.92 8.76 -10.41
CA GLU A 582 35.87 7.67 -11.39
C GLU A 582 36.87 7.85 -12.54
N SER A 583 37.18 9.10 -12.93
CA SER A 583 38.14 9.36 -14.01
C SER A 583 39.61 9.08 -13.63
N VAL A 584 39.94 9.10 -12.33
CA VAL A 584 41.31 8.84 -11.83
C VAL A 584 41.56 7.33 -11.69
N GLU A 585 40.55 6.55 -11.30
CA GLU A 585 40.67 5.09 -11.18
C GLU A 585 40.71 4.39 -12.54
N VAL A 586 39.93 4.86 -13.51
CA VAL A 586 39.98 4.34 -14.90
C VAL A 586 41.33 4.66 -15.57
N ARG A 587 41.95 5.81 -15.25
CA ARG A 587 43.31 6.17 -15.72
C ARG A 587 44.43 5.36 -15.04
N ARG A 588 44.24 4.88 -13.82
CA ARG A 588 45.18 3.96 -13.15
C ARG A 588 45.09 2.54 -13.70
N ALA A 589 43.89 2.04 -13.95
CA ALA A 589 43.68 0.70 -14.51
C ALA A 589 44.18 0.59 -15.98
N SER A 590 43.98 1.63 -16.80
CA SER A 590 44.44 1.65 -18.19
C SER A 590 45.98 1.77 -18.34
N ARG A 591 46.69 2.33 -17.35
CA ARG A 591 48.17 2.37 -17.34
C ARG A 591 48.83 1.06 -16.88
N ALA A 592 48.08 0.21 -16.16
CA ALA A 592 48.57 -1.08 -15.72
C ALA A 592 48.48 -2.19 -16.79
N SER A 593 47.71 -1.97 -17.88
CA SER A 593 47.44 -3.00 -18.90
C SER A 593 48.10 -2.77 -20.27
N GLN A 594 48.94 -1.74 -20.43
CA GLN A 594 49.58 -1.40 -21.72
C GLN A 594 51.11 -1.17 -21.65
N GLY A 595 51.81 -1.76 -20.68
CA GLY A 595 53.27 -1.64 -20.58
C GLY A 595 53.97 -3.00 -20.52
N GLY A 596 54.41 -3.52 -21.67
CA GLY A 596 55.57 -4.42 -21.73
C GLY A 596 55.40 -5.73 -22.52
N GLN A 597 55.69 -5.68 -23.83
CA GLN A 597 56.39 -6.77 -24.53
C GLN A 597 57.77 -6.24 -24.94
N GLY A 598 58.82 -7.04 -24.68
CA GLY A 598 60.25 -6.68 -24.65
C GLY A 598 60.91 -6.40 -26.02
N PRO A 599 62.20 -6.70 -26.26
CA PRO A 599 63.17 -7.47 -25.46
C PRO A 599 64.51 -6.73 -25.25
N MET A 600 65.30 -7.10 -24.24
CA MET A 600 66.75 -7.30 -24.39
C MET A 600 67.39 -7.77 -23.09
N ASN A 601 68.18 -8.83 -23.24
CA ASN A 601 69.41 -9.18 -22.56
C ASN A 601 69.42 -9.43 -21.04
N HIS A 602 69.63 -10.72 -20.78
CA HIS A 602 70.17 -11.39 -19.60
C HIS A 602 71.37 -10.66 -18.91
N PRO A 603 71.70 -11.07 -17.67
CA PRO A 603 71.83 -10.21 -16.49
C PRO A 603 73.28 -10.34 -15.94
N PRO A 604 73.61 -10.57 -14.65
CA PRO A 604 73.09 -10.13 -13.34
C PRO A 604 74.21 -9.58 -12.41
N GLY A 605 73.81 -9.04 -11.26
CA GLY A 605 74.49 -9.34 -9.99
C GLY A 605 75.70 -8.49 -9.58
N THR A 606 75.56 -7.86 -8.42
CA THR A 606 76.56 -8.03 -7.36
C THR A 606 75.82 -8.22 -6.05
N VAL A 607 75.85 -9.45 -5.53
CA VAL A 607 75.85 -9.68 -4.09
C VAL A 607 77.31 -9.65 -3.67
N PRO A 608 77.74 -8.74 -2.80
CA PRO A 608 79.00 -8.90 -2.08
C PRO A 608 78.70 -9.60 -0.75
N SER A 609 78.92 -10.91 -0.68
CA SER A 609 78.94 -11.65 0.59
C SER A 609 80.27 -11.54 1.32
N HIS A 610 81.20 -10.75 0.79
CA HIS A 610 82.48 -10.46 1.40
C HIS A 610 83.14 -9.27 0.65
N LEU A 611 83.55 -8.14 1.25
CA LEU A 611 83.71 -7.77 2.66
C LEU A 611 84.43 -8.84 3.51
N ARG A 612 85.23 -9.69 2.84
CA ARG A 612 86.31 -10.60 3.33
C ARG A 612 86.70 -11.65 2.26
N GLY A 613 87.66 -11.30 1.42
CA GLY A 613 88.05 -12.09 0.26
C GLY A 613 88.85 -13.36 0.50
N VAL A 614 89.13 -13.93 -0.67
CA VAL A 614 90.19 -14.84 -1.12
C VAL A 614 89.82 -16.32 -1.28
N ASP A 615 90.07 -16.78 -2.51
CA ASP A 615 90.24 -18.12 -3.09
C ASP A 615 89.11 -19.16 -3.11
N GLN A 616 88.35 -19.13 -4.22
CA GLN A 616 88.55 -20.01 -5.37
C GLN A 616 89.36 -21.31 -5.17
N GLN A 617 88.68 -22.38 -4.76
CA GLN A 617 89.05 -23.75 -5.13
C GLN A 617 87.78 -24.61 -5.10
N VAL A 618 87.49 -25.32 -6.20
CA VAL A 618 86.40 -26.31 -6.37
C VAL A 618 85.04 -25.63 -6.61
N LEU A 619 84.55 -25.35 -7.83
CA LEU A 619 84.33 -26.27 -8.96
C LEU A 619 84.23 -25.47 -10.28
N ASP A 620 85.36 -25.24 -10.94
CA ASP A 620 85.39 -25.38 -12.39
C ASP A 620 85.49 -26.88 -12.65
N GLU A 621 84.49 -27.46 -13.30
CA GLU A 621 84.69 -28.39 -14.43
C GLU A 621 83.36 -28.96 -14.91
N LYS A 622 83.05 -28.62 -16.17
CA LYS A 622 82.69 -29.57 -17.24
C LYS A 622 81.30 -30.22 -17.18
N LEU A 623 80.50 -29.94 -18.22
CA LEU A 623 80.26 -30.87 -19.34
C LEU A 623 79.49 -32.11 -18.88
N GLU A 624 78.17 -32.12 -19.09
CA GLU A 624 77.49 -32.75 -20.22
C GLU A 624 76.01 -32.37 -20.23
#